data_AF-A0A1G1H4Y8-F1
#
_entry.id   AF-A0A1G1H4Y8-F1
#
_cell.length_a   1.000
_cell.length_b   1.000
_cell.length_c   1.000
_cell.angle_alpha   90.00
_cell.angle_beta   90.00
_cell.angle_gamma   90.00
#
_symmetry.space_group_name_H-M   'P 1'
#
loop_
_entity.id
_entity.type
_entity.pdbx_description
1 polymer ?
#
loop_
_entity_poly.entity_id
_entity_poly.type
_entity_poly.pdbx_seq_one_letter_code
_entity_poly.pdbx_strand_id
1 'polypeptide(L)'
;MNLRIATLIILLLLVACNTNDNNSPSSQERTFLFGMVSDSTGDLDFTATTSDPDIISAVLADLDKPQDQRRHINGAIERGNNGNMNWNWHFKPDDWALAEMSIELCDGLPTDPQASLDYWVDRVGRFCPWGSFVKQEKKP
;
A
#
# COMPACT_ATOMS: atom_id res chain seq x y z
N MET A 1 -30.50 -60.66 40.69
CA MET A 1 -29.13 -61.14 40.36
C MET A 1 -28.83 -60.75 38.92
N ASN A 2 -27.85 -59.87 38.75
CA ASN A 2 -27.10 -59.56 37.51
C ASN A 2 -27.74 -58.72 36.39
N LEU A 3 -27.61 -57.41 36.58
CA LEU A 3 -27.18 -56.36 35.64
C LEU A 3 -26.70 -56.82 34.25
N ARG A 4 -27.28 -56.30 33.16
CA ARG A 4 -26.58 -55.90 31.92
C ARG A 4 -27.29 -54.72 31.24
N ILE A 5 -26.66 -53.55 31.34
CA ILE A 5 -26.99 -52.32 30.61
C ILE A 5 -26.49 -52.52 29.18
N ALA A 6 -27.39 -52.48 28.19
CA ALA A 6 -27.02 -52.50 26.78
C ALA A 6 -27.03 -51.06 26.25
N THR A 7 -25.84 -50.48 26.14
CA THR A 7 -25.55 -49.13 25.67
C THR A 7 -25.84 -49.01 24.17
N LEU A 8 -26.78 -48.14 23.79
CA LEU A 8 -27.08 -47.82 22.40
C LEU A 8 -26.03 -46.79 21.89
N ILE A 9 -25.06 -47.24 21.10
CA ILE A 9 -24.03 -46.38 20.50
C ILE A 9 -24.64 -45.70 19.26
N ILE A 10 -24.94 -44.41 19.40
CA ILE A 10 -25.31 -43.52 18.30
C ILE A 10 -24.04 -43.18 17.52
N LEU A 11 -23.95 -43.68 16.29
CA LEU A 11 -22.87 -43.34 15.36
C LEU A 11 -23.19 -41.98 14.72
N LEU A 12 -22.74 -40.88 15.35
CA LEU A 12 -22.67 -39.58 14.71
C LEU A 12 -21.52 -39.59 13.69
N LEU A 13 -21.87 -39.56 12.41
CA LEU A 13 -20.95 -39.22 11.33
C LEU A 13 -20.54 -37.75 11.48
N LEU A 14 -19.46 -37.50 12.22
CA LEU A 14 -18.76 -36.23 12.15
C LEU A 14 -18.08 -36.18 10.77
N VAL A 15 -18.72 -35.47 9.83
CA VAL A 15 -18.03 -34.94 8.66
C VAL A 15 -17.03 -33.92 9.19
N ALA A 16 -15.80 -34.37 9.40
CA ALA A 16 -14.68 -33.48 9.63
C ALA A 16 -14.40 -32.77 8.31
N CYS A 17 -14.88 -31.53 8.18
CA CYS A 17 -14.31 -30.62 7.19
C CYS A 17 -12.86 -30.39 7.59
N ASN A 18 -11.94 -31.07 6.92
CA ASN A 18 -10.53 -30.73 6.96
C ASN A 18 -10.33 -29.48 6.09
N THR A 19 -10.79 -28.32 6.55
CA THR A 19 -10.30 -27.06 6.03
C THR A 19 -8.96 -26.81 6.72
N ASN A 20 -7.89 -27.17 6.00
CA ASN A 20 -6.58 -26.59 6.23
C ASN A 20 -6.65 -25.11 5.85
N ASP A 21 -7.39 -24.31 6.63
CA ASP A 21 -7.39 -22.86 6.51
C ASP A 21 -6.11 -22.38 7.18
N ASN A 22 -5.00 -22.52 6.45
CA ASN A 22 -3.83 -21.67 6.65
C ASN A 22 -4.16 -20.25 6.18
N ASN A 23 -5.25 -19.67 6.67
CA ASN A 23 -5.51 -18.24 6.57
C ASN A 23 -4.67 -17.54 7.64
N SER A 24 -3.36 -17.51 7.37
CA SER A 24 -2.60 -16.33 7.76
C SER A 24 -3.32 -15.14 7.12
N PRO A 25 -3.55 -14.02 7.82
CA PRO A 25 -4.10 -12.85 7.17
C PRO A 25 -3.10 -12.46 6.09
N SER A 26 -3.42 -12.80 4.83
CA SER A 26 -2.81 -12.15 3.69
C SER A 26 -3.16 -10.68 3.90
N SER A 27 -2.16 -9.86 4.26
CA SER A 27 -2.30 -8.43 4.21
C SER A 27 -2.65 -8.11 2.76
N GLN A 28 -3.93 -7.82 2.52
CA GLN A 28 -4.40 -7.51 1.18
C GLN A 28 -3.61 -6.29 0.71
N GLU A 29 -2.88 -6.45 -0.38
CA GLU A 29 -2.15 -5.35 -1.00
C GLU A 29 -3.15 -4.26 -1.45
N ARG A 30 -2.83 -3.00 -1.16
CA ARG A 30 -3.65 -1.83 -1.49
C ARG A 30 -2.85 -0.85 -2.30
N THR A 31 -3.49 -0.26 -3.29
CA THR A 31 -2.90 0.78 -4.15
C THR A 31 -3.60 2.11 -3.91
N PHE A 32 -2.82 3.16 -3.75
CA PHE A 32 -3.30 4.52 -3.54
C PHE A 32 -2.82 5.41 -4.68
N LEU A 33 -3.71 6.30 -5.13
CA LEU A 33 -3.41 7.36 -6.08
C LEU A 33 -2.95 8.60 -5.32
N PHE A 34 -1.81 9.14 -5.70
CA PHE A 34 -1.28 10.41 -5.23
C PHE A 34 -1.34 11.42 -6.37
N GLY A 35 -1.59 12.68 -6.03
CA GLY A 35 -1.46 13.81 -6.95
C GLY A 35 -0.60 14.92 -6.36
N MET A 36 -0.34 15.95 -7.14
CA MET A 36 0.49 17.10 -6.77
C MET A 36 -0.36 18.35 -6.58
N VAL A 37 -0.12 19.15 -5.54
CA VAL A 37 -0.86 20.41 -5.29
C VAL A 37 -0.69 21.42 -6.42
N SER A 38 0.43 21.34 -7.15
CA SER A 38 0.74 22.17 -8.31
C SER A 38 0.07 21.69 -9.61
N ASP A 39 -0.61 20.54 -9.59
CA ASP A 39 -1.19 19.92 -10.77
C ASP A 39 -2.67 19.58 -10.57
N SER A 40 -3.52 20.37 -11.22
CA SER A 40 -4.96 20.16 -11.24
C SER A 40 -5.44 19.25 -12.37
N THR A 41 -4.61 18.94 -13.38
CA THR A 41 -4.99 18.07 -14.50
C THR A 41 -4.82 16.60 -14.15
N GLY A 42 -3.91 16.28 -13.23
CA GLY A 42 -3.56 14.92 -12.84
C GLY A 42 -2.50 14.28 -13.75
N ASP A 43 -1.84 15.07 -14.59
CA ASP A 43 -0.74 14.60 -15.44
C ASP A 43 0.47 14.14 -14.60
N LEU A 44 0.62 14.67 -13.39
CA LEU A 44 1.62 14.30 -12.40
C LEU A 44 1.14 13.22 -11.43
N ASP A 45 -0.03 12.63 -11.63
CA ASP A 45 -0.52 11.60 -10.71
C ASP A 45 0.34 10.33 -10.79
N PHE A 46 0.56 9.72 -9.63
CA PHE A 46 1.29 8.46 -9.51
C PHE A 46 0.65 7.56 -8.46
N THR A 47 0.97 6.27 -8.50
CA THR A 47 0.50 5.30 -7.53
C THR A 47 1.60 4.80 -6.61
N ALA A 48 1.22 4.48 -5.38
CA ALA A 48 2.04 3.70 -4.46
C ALA A 48 1.21 2.54 -3.90
N THR A 49 1.86 1.40 -3.79
CA THR A 49 1.25 0.15 -3.35
C THR A 49 1.89 -0.30 -2.04
N THR A 50 1.11 -0.90 -1.15
CA THR A 50 1.57 -1.39 0.15
C THR A 50 0.66 -2.49 0.68
N SER A 51 1.26 -3.43 1.41
CA SER A 51 0.60 -4.40 2.28
C SER A 51 0.83 -4.11 3.77
N ASP A 52 1.66 -3.12 4.11
CA ASP A 52 1.94 -2.71 5.48
C ASP A 52 0.69 -2.06 6.14
N PRO A 53 0.17 -2.65 7.23
CA PRO A 53 -1.03 -2.15 7.90
C PRO A 53 -0.86 -0.75 8.50
N ASP A 54 0.34 -0.35 8.91
CA ASP A 54 0.61 0.97 9.48
C ASP A 54 0.60 2.04 8.39
N ILE A 55 1.21 1.76 7.23
CA ILE A 55 1.14 2.64 6.06
C ILE A 55 -0.32 2.78 5.60
N ILE A 56 -1.04 1.66 5.49
CA ILE A 56 -2.46 1.64 5.12
C ILE A 56 -3.28 2.51 6.07
N SER A 57 -3.12 2.32 7.39
CA SER A 57 -3.84 3.10 8.40
C SER A 57 -3.51 4.59 8.30
N ALA A 58 -2.24 4.94 8.06
CA ALA A 58 -1.81 6.32 7.92
C ALA A 58 -2.43 7.00 6.68
N VAL A 59 -2.50 6.28 5.55
CA VAL A 59 -3.09 6.80 4.31
C VAL A 59 -4.60 6.99 4.43
N LEU A 60 -5.28 6.02 5.05
CA LEU A 60 -6.71 6.15 5.32
C LEU A 60 -7.01 7.34 6.24
N ALA A 61 -6.22 7.54 7.30
CA ALA A 61 -6.36 8.69 8.18
C ALA A 61 -6.14 10.03 7.45
N ASP A 62 -5.29 10.08 6.43
CA ASP A 62 -5.09 11.28 5.62
C ASP A 62 -6.21 11.51 4.60
N LEU A 63 -6.85 10.47 4.08
CA LEU A 63 -8.02 10.60 3.21
C LEU A 63 -9.21 11.28 3.91
N ASP A 64 -9.32 11.14 5.24
CA ASP A 64 -10.35 11.80 6.05
C ASP A 64 -10.04 13.28 6.36
N LYS A 65 -8.84 13.75 6.02
CA LYS A 65 -8.42 15.15 6.24
C LYS A 65 -8.72 16.04 5.03
N PRO A 66 -8.89 17.36 5.24
CA PRO A 66 -8.76 18.36 4.19
C PRO A 66 -7.43 18.21 3.43
N GLN A 67 -7.44 18.47 2.12
CA GLN A 67 -6.28 18.23 1.25
C GLN A 67 -5.00 18.93 1.73
N ASP A 68 -5.12 20.16 2.22
CA ASP A 68 -4.02 20.99 2.73
C ASP A 68 -3.45 20.52 4.07
N GLN A 69 -4.08 19.52 4.70
CA GLN A 69 -3.64 18.88 5.93
C GLN A 69 -3.13 17.45 5.70
N ARG A 70 -3.07 16.99 4.44
CA ARG A 70 -2.54 15.68 4.06
C ARG A 70 -1.03 15.75 3.96
N ARG A 71 -0.39 14.69 4.45
CA ARG A 71 1.05 14.48 4.39
C ARG A 71 1.45 14.02 2.99
N HIS A 72 2.68 14.33 2.62
CA HIS A 72 3.28 13.85 1.38
C HIS A 72 3.90 12.47 1.55
N ILE A 73 4.03 11.75 0.45
CA ILE A 73 4.74 10.46 0.44
C ILE A 73 6.26 10.66 0.42
N ASN A 74 6.97 9.81 1.13
CA ASN A 74 8.43 9.73 1.13
C ASN A 74 8.85 8.26 1.22
N GLY A 75 9.68 7.80 0.29
CA GLY A 75 10.07 6.41 0.27
C GLY A 75 11.12 6.06 -0.77
N ALA A 76 11.55 4.80 -0.72
CA ALA A 76 12.43 4.25 -1.72
C ALA A 76 11.69 4.05 -3.05
N ILE A 77 12.42 4.22 -4.15
CA ILE A 77 11.89 4.00 -5.50
C ILE A 77 12.70 2.93 -6.23
N GLU A 78 12.07 2.29 -7.21
CA GLU A 78 12.74 1.38 -8.13
C GLU A 78 12.21 1.51 -9.55
N ARG A 79 12.89 0.83 -10.48
CA ARG A 79 12.56 0.83 -11.91
C ARG A 79 11.29 0.01 -12.17
N GLY A 80 10.60 0.33 -13.25
CA GLY A 80 9.34 -0.30 -13.65
C GLY A 80 8.13 0.47 -13.13
N ASN A 81 6.95 0.13 -13.63
CA ASN A 81 5.74 0.91 -13.33
C ASN A 81 4.92 0.34 -12.15
N ASN A 82 4.88 -0.97 -11.91
CA ASN A 82 4.01 -1.59 -10.89
C ASN A 82 2.57 -1.01 -10.86
N GLY A 83 1.96 -0.80 -12.03
CA GLY A 83 0.63 -0.16 -12.16
C GLY A 83 0.63 1.38 -12.20
N ASN A 84 1.80 2.01 -12.06
CA ASN A 84 2.03 3.44 -12.17
C ASN A 84 2.10 3.89 -13.65
N MET A 85 0.96 3.87 -14.36
CA MET A 85 0.88 3.86 -15.84
C MET A 85 1.69 4.93 -16.58
N ASN A 86 1.90 6.12 -16.01
CA ASN A 86 2.59 7.23 -16.65
C ASN A 86 4.12 7.23 -16.43
N TRP A 87 4.62 6.30 -15.62
CA TRP A 87 5.97 6.37 -15.08
C TRP A 87 6.70 5.04 -15.23
N ASN A 88 7.99 5.10 -15.55
CA ASN A 88 8.88 3.94 -15.57
C ASN A 88 9.56 3.70 -14.21
N TRP A 89 8.99 4.26 -13.15
CA TRP A 89 9.42 4.12 -11.77
C TRP A 89 8.19 4.01 -10.85
N HIS A 90 8.40 3.43 -9.68
CA HIS A 90 7.39 3.38 -8.64
C HIS A 90 8.03 3.36 -7.25
N PHE A 91 7.25 3.70 -6.23
CA PHE A 91 7.65 3.47 -4.84
C PHE A 91 7.73 1.97 -4.59
N LYS A 92 8.84 1.51 -3.99
CA LYS A 92 8.98 0.12 -3.57
C LYS A 92 7.86 -0.23 -2.61
N PRO A 93 7.09 -1.32 -2.83
CA PRO A 93 6.05 -1.72 -1.90
C PRO A 93 6.61 -1.83 -0.49
N ASP A 94 5.86 -1.30 0.48
CA ASP A 94 6.18 -1.34 1.92
C ASP A 94 7.45 -0.57 2.36
N ASP A 95 8.14 0.14 1.46
CA ASP A 95 9.32 0.97 1.77
C ASP A 95 9.04 2.47 1.47
N TRP A 96 7.92 2.96 2.01
CA TRP A 96 7.53 4.36 1.98
C TRP A 96 6.64 4.70 3.18
N ALA A 97 6.50 5.98 3.48
CA ALA A 97 5.62 6.47 4.54
C ALA A 97 5.08 7.85 4.19
N LEU A 98 4.08 8.30 4.94
CA LEU A 98 3.60 9.67 4.91
C LEU A 98 4.39 10.55 5.87
N ALA A 99 4.89 11.69 5.40
CA ALA A 99 5.71 12.63 6.16
C ALA A 99 5.06 14.01 6.25
N GLU A 100 5.23 14.70 7.38
CA GLU A 100 4.77 16.09 7.56
C GLU A 100 5.84 17.12 7.14
N MET A 101 7.11 16.73 7.22
CA MET A 101 8.26 17.57 6.91
C MET A 101 9.32 16.73 6.21
N SER A 102 10.10 17.34 5.32
CA SER A 102 11.27 16.72 4.72
C SER A 102 12.39 17.75 4.48
N ILE A 103 13.43 17.40 3.73
CA ILE A 103 14.55 18.30 3.39
C ILE A 103 14.34 18.90 1.99
N GLU A 104 15.10 19.93 1.59
CA GLU A 104 14.96 20.63 0.28
C GLU A 104 14.99 19.72 -0.95
N LEU A 105 15.63 18.53 -0.87
CA LEU A 105 15.61 17.53 -1.94
C LEU A 105 14.19 17.06 -2.32
N CYS A 106 13.22 17.32 -1.45
CA CYS A 106 11.84 16.86 -1.56
C CYS A 106 10.94 17.80 -2.39
N ASP A 107 11.43 18.88 -2.97
CA ASP A 107 10.59 19.74 -3.84
C ASP A 107 10.49 19.23 -5.30
N GLY A 108 10.86 17.97 -5.56
CA GLY A 108 10.85 17.37 -6.88
C GLY A 108 9.46 17.01 -7.41
N LEU A 109 9.32 16.96 -8.74
CA LEU A 109 8.13 16.50 -9.46
C LEU A 109 8.27 15.03 -9.90
N PRO A 110 7.16 14.31 -10.11
CA PRO A 110 7.18 12.95 -10.69
C PRO A 110 7.96 12.80 -12.01
N THR A 111 8.12 13.90 -12.75
CA THR A 111 8.96 13.98 -13.95
C THR A 111 10.45 13.85 -13.67
N ASP A 112 10.93 14.14 -12.46
CA ASP A 112 12.37 14.18 -12.17
C ASP A 112 12.97 12.77 -12.13
N PRO A 113 12.38 11.77 -11.42
CA PRO A 113 12.82 10.38 -11.57
C PRO A 113 12.65 9.87 -12.99
N GLN A 114 11.62 10.33 -13.72
CA GLN A 114 11.41 9.92 -15.11
C GLN A 114 12.50 10.45 -16.07
N ALA A 115 13.00 11.66 -15.85
CA ALA A 115 14.00 12.29 -16.70
C ALA A 115 15.41 11.72 -16.51
N SER A 116 15.70 11.10 -15.36
CA SER A 116 17.04 10.58 -15.02
C SER A 116 16.96 9.39 -14.08
N LEU A 117 16.26 8.34 -14.52
CA LEU A 117 15.91 7.20 -13.68
C LEU A 117 17.09 6.50 -13.03
N ASP A 118 18.18 6.29 -13.76
CA ASP A 118 19.36 5.61 -13.21
C ASP A 118 20.02 6.42 -12.09
N TYR A 119 20.10 7.74 -12.23
CA TYR A 119 20.58 8.61 -11.16
C TYR A 119 19.67 8.53 -9.92
N TRP A 120 18.36 8.64 -10.14
CA TRP A 120 17.39 8.62 -9.05
C TRP A 120 17.35 7.29 -8.31
N VAL A 121 17.41 6.16 -9.02
CA VAL A 121 17.37 4.84 -8.37
C VAL A 121 18.72 4.46 -7.77
N ASP A 122 19.83 4.69 -8.48
CA ASP A 122 21.14 4.17 -8.05
C ASP A 122 21.93 5.13 -7.15
N ARG A 123 21.61 6.44 -7.16
CA ARG A 123 22.34 7.45 -6.38
C ARG A 123 21.48 8.09 -5.30
N VAL A 124 20.25 8.50 -5.63
CA VAL A 124 19.34 9.10 -4.65
C VAL A 124 18.62 8.02 -3.83
N GLY A 125 18.14 6.98 -4.51
CA GLY A 125 17.46 5.80 -3.95
C GLY A 125 16.06 6.06 -3.38
N ARG A 126 15.62 7.32 -3.33
CA ARG A 126 14.39 7.75 -2.65
C ARG A 126 13.74 8.89 -3.42
N PHE A 127 12.43 9.03 -3.26
CA PHE A 127 11.67 10.15 -3.77
C PHE A 127 10.69 10.63 -2.71
N CYS A 128 10.50 11.94 -2.60
CA CYS A 128 9.68 12.55 -1.56
C CYS A 128 9.03 13.83 -2.09
N PRO A 129 8.11 13.77 -3.04
CA PRO A 129 7.51 14.98 -3.61
C PRO A 129 6.69 15.72 -2.56
N TRP A 130 7.18 16.85 -2.04
CA TRP A 130 6.59 17.64 -0.95
C TRP A 130 5.17 18.08 -1.28
N GLY A 131 4.94 18.45 -2.54
CA GLY A 131 3.62 18.84 -3.03
C GLY A 131 2.66 17.66 -3.19
N SER A 132 3.05 16.43 -2.90
CA SER A 132 2.16 15.28 -3.09
C SER A 132 1.15 15.11 -1.97
N PHE A 133 0.00 14.52 -2.31
CA PHE A 133 -1.03 14.13 -1.35
C PHE A 133 -1.79 12.92 -1.87
N VAL A 134 -2.32 12.09 -0.97
CA VAL A 134 -3.21 11.00 -1.36
C VAL A 134 -4.54 11.56 -1.89
N LYS A 135 -4.94 11.15 -3.09
CA LYS A 135 -6.22 11.48 -3.72
C LYS A 135 -7.30 10.49 -3.34
N GLN A 136 -7.03 9.20 -3.52
CA GLN A 136 -7.98 8.11 -3.27
C GLN A 136 -7.27 6.76 -3.19
N GLU A 137 -7.94 5.78 -2.60
CA GLU A 137 -7.62 4.37 -2.83
C GLU A 137 -8.10 3.93 -4.22
N LYS A 138 -7.26 3.18 -4.95
CA LYS A 138 -7.67 2.47 -6.16
C LYS A 138 -8.27 1.13 -5.75
N LYS A 139 -9.59 1.02 -5.88
CA LYS A 139 -10.27 -0.28 -5.74
C LYS A 139 -9.98 -1.14 -6.98
N PRO A 140 -9.81 -2.47 -6.79
CA PRO A 140 -9.64 -3.41 -7.90
C PRO A 140 -10.85 -3.43 -8.85
#